data_AF-A0A7C2FBC8-F1
#
_entry.id   AF-A0A7C2FBC8-F1
#
_cell.length_a   1.000
_cell.length_b   1.000
_cell.length_c   1.000
_cell.angle_alpha   90.00
_cell.angle_beta   90.00
_cell.angle_gamma   90.00
#
_symmetry.space_group_name_H-M   'P 1'
#
loop_
_entity.id
_entity.type
_entity.pdbx_description
1 polymer ?
#
loop_
_entity_poly.entity_id
_entity_poly.type
_entity_poly.pdbx_seq_one_letter_code
_entity_poly.pdbx_strand_id
1 'polypeptide(L)'
;MIQKELNEENKEIKNKAYELYEKHGFKDGNDFVDWLEAERQTGIRSRLISRKQLRNMLLAIIGILCVIVVILLFMLFNRNPRMDLSEKSLSDLKVMMLVLDPNHNEKIVVFGDTHFGFGKSTLSKDAQTLLDKDVQVLKENPQTNVRMAGYTSAKGSEEVNQ
;
A
#
# COMPACT_ATOMS: atom_id res chain seq x y z
N MET A 1 -4.34 -4.37 20.03
CA MET A 1 -5.71 -3.83 19.89
C MET A 1 -6.68 -4.63 20.77
N ILE A 2 -6.76 -5.95 20.57
CA ILE A 2 -7.61 -6.89 21.32
C ILE A 2 -7.51 -6.76 22.86
N GLN A 3 -6.30 -6.67 23.43
CA GLN A 3 -6.15 -6.57 24.89
C GLN A 3 -6.71 -5.26 25.47
N LYS A 4 -6.62 -4.17 24.71
CA LYS A 4 -7.13 -2.86 25.14
C LYS A 4 -8.66 -2.84 25.11
N GLU A 5 -9.26 -3.44 24.08
CA GLU A 5 -10.71 -3.58 23.95
C GLU A 5 -11.28 -4.47 25.05
N LEU A 6 -10.63 -5.60 25.36
CA LEU A 6 -11.03 -6.48 26.46
C LEU A 6 -10.99 -5.76 27.82
N ASN A 7 -9.97 -4.92 28.04
CA ASN A 7 -9.84 -4.14 29.26
C ASN A 7 -10.93 -3.05 29.38
N GLU A 8 -11.33 -2.46 28.25
CA GLU A 8 -12.39 -1.45 28.21
C GLU A 8 -13.79 -2.08 28.38
N GLU A 9 -14.06 -3.22 27.75
CA GLU A 9 -15.32 -3.98 27.90
C GLU A 9 -15.51 -4.48 29.34
N ASN A 10 -14.45 -5.02 29.96
CA ASN A 10 -14.47 -5.42 31.36
C ASN A 10 -14.76 -4.23 32.30
N LYS A 11 -14.30 -3.03 31.95
CA LYS A 11 -14.58 -1.81 32.72
C LYS A 11 -16.04 -1.38 32.57
N GLU A 12 -16.62 -1.47 31.37
CA GLU A 12 -18.04 -1.17 31.13
C GLU A 12 -18.96 -2.15 31.84
N ILE A 13 -18.68 -3.46 31.77
CA ILE A 13 -19.42 -4.51 32.48
C ILE A 13 -19.40 -4.24 33.98
N LYS A 14 -18.23 -3.95 34.54
CA LYS A 14 -18.08 -3.68 35.98
C LYS A 14 -18.90 -2.47 36.44
N ASN A 15 -18.84 -1.37 35.70
CA ASN A 15 -19.61 -0.16 36.05
C ASN A 15 -21.12 -0.44 35.98
N LYS A 16 -21.57 -1.15 34.94
CA LYS A 16 -22.98 -1.45 34.76
C LYS A 16 -23.52 -2.46 35.78
N ALA A 17 -22.71 -3.43 36.19
CA ALA A 17 -23.04 -4.33 37.29
C ALA A 17 -23.24 -3.56 38.60
N TYR A 18 -22.38 -2.56 38.86
CA TYR A 18 -22.51 -1.70 40.02
C TYR A 18 -23.79 -0.84 39.98
N GLU A 19 -24.13 -0.26 38.82
CA GLU A 19 -25.39 0.48 38.65
C GLU A 19 -26.63 -0.40 38.90
N LEU A 20 -26.63 -1.65 38.42
CA LEU A 20 -27.71 -2.61 38.67
C LEU A 20 -27.81 -2.95 40.15
N TYR A 21 -26.67 -3.17 40.79
CA TYR A 21 -26.57 -3.44 42.21
C TYR A 21 -27.12 -2.30 43.08
N GLU A 22 -26.79 -1.03 42.77
CA GLU A 22 -27.36 0.14 43.45
C GLU A 22 -28.88 0.23 43.25
N LYS A 23 -29.34 -0.04 42.03
CA LYS A 23 -30.77 0.04 41.67
C LYS A 23 -31.61 -1.05 42.34
N HIS A 24 -31.07 -2.25 42.53
CA HIS A 24 -31.74 -3.36 43.21
C HIS A 24 -31.81 -3.18 44.74
N GLY A 25 -31.17 -2.13 45.27
CA GLY A 25 -31.43 -1.64 46.61
C GLY A 25 -30.90 -2.56 47.71
N PHE A 26 -29.62 -2.95 47.60
CA PHE A 26 -28.71 -3.50 48.64
C PHE A 26 -29.22 -4.61 49.59
N LYS A 27 -30.45 -5.10 49.44
CA LYS A 27 -31.10 -5.96 50.44
C LYS A 27 -30.92 -7.45 50.19
N ASP A 28 -30.62 -7.87 48.96
CA ASP A 28 -30.36 -9.28 48.60
C ASP A 28 -29.24 -9.37 47.55
N GLY A 29 -28.06 -8.85 47.91
CA GLY A 29 -26.91 -8.74 47.02
C GLY A 29 -26.40 -10.10 46.53
N ASN A 30 -26.74 -10.46 45.29
CA ASN A 30 -25.98 -11.43 44.52
C ASN A 30 -25.22 -10.66 43.45
N ASP A 31 -24.06 -10.09 43.82
CA ASP A 31 -23.14 -9.36 42.93
C ASP A 31 -22.86 -10.14 41.63
N PHE A 32 -22.89 -11.46 41.71
CA PHE A 32 -22.72 -12.36 40.57
C PHE A 32 -23.90 -12.31 39.58
N VAL A 33 -25.15 -12.19 40.07
CA VAL A 33 -26.35 -12.11 39.23
C VAL A 33 -26.38 -10.78 38.49
N ASP A 34 -26.08 -9.68 39.18
CA ASP A 34 -26.01 -8.35 38.56
C ASP A 34 -24.84 -8.25 37.56
N TRP A 35 -23.71 -8.89 37.86
CA TRP A 35 -22.58 -9.00 36.93
C TRP A 35 -22.95 -9.81 35.68
N LEU A 36 -23.62 -10.95 35.82
CA LEU A 36 -24.09 -11.75 34.69
C LEU A 36 -25.12 -11.01 33.84
N GLU A 37 -26.01 -10.25 34.47
CA GLU A 37 -26.97 -9.43 33.75
C GLU A 37 -26.28 -8.28 32.99
N ALA A 38 -25.31 -7.62 33.62
CA ALA A 38 -24.49 -6.60 32.98
C ALA A 38 -23.70 -7.16 31.77
N GLU A 39 -23.08 -8.32 31.92
CA GLU A 39 -22.36 -9.03 30.84
C GLU A 39 -23.31 -9.39 29.68
N ARG A 40 -24.51 -9.91 30.00
CA ARG A 40 -25.52 -10.23 28.98
C ARG A 40 -25.98 -8.99 28.21
N GLN A 41 -26.23 -7.89 28.90
CA GLN A 41 -26.71 -6.65 28.27
C GLN A 41 -25.62 -5.95 27.44
N THR A 42 -24.39 -5.89 27.95
CA THR A 42 -23.23 -5.33 27.23
C THR A 42 -22.85 -6.21 26.03
N GLY A 43 -22.86 -7.54 26.17
CA GLY A 43 -22.62 -8.48 25.08
C GLY A 43 -23.67 -8.40 23.96
N ILE A 44 -24.94 -8.12 24.28
CA ILE A 44 -25.97 -7.86 23.26
C ILE A 44 -25.68 -6.55 22.52
N ARG A 45 -25.28 -5.50 23.26
CA ARG A 45 -24.92 -4.19 22.69
C ARG A 45 -23.70 -4.29 21.78
N SER A 46 -22.64 -4.98 22.19
CA SER A 46 -21.42 -5.16 21.41
C SER A 46 -21.67 -5.96 20.12
N ARG A 47 -22.47 -7.04 20.19
CA ARG A 47 -22.91 -7.80 19.00
C ARG A 47 -23.73 -6.97 18.02
N LEU A 48 -24.62 -6.12 18.51
CA LEU A 48 -25.43 -5.24 17.65
C LEU A 48 -24.58 -4.16 16.97
N ILE A 49 -23.64 -3.56 17.70
CA ILE A 49 -22.69 -2.58 17.16
C ILE A 49 -21.80 -3.25 16.10
N SER A 50 -21.24 -4.41 16.40
CA SER A 50 -20.43 -5.19 15.46
C SER A 50 -21.22 -5.57 14.20
N ARG A 51 -22.46 -6.05 14.33
CA ARG A 51 -23.33 -6.34 13.17
C ARG A 51 -23.64 -5.09 12.35
N LYS A 52 -23.88 -3.94 12.99
CA LYS A 52 -24.11 -2.67 12.29
C LYS A 52 -22.84 -2.20 11.56
N GLN A 53 -21.68 -2.33 12.18
CA GLN A 53 -20.38 -2.02 11.57
C GLN A 53 -20.09 -2.93 10.37
N LEU A 54 -20.31 -4.24 10.49
CA LEU A 54 -20.17 -5.19 9.38
C LEU A 54 -21.13 -4.87 8.23
N ARG A 55 -22.40 -4.55 8.52
CA ARG A 55 -23.37 -4.14 7.50
C ARG A 55 -22.93 -2.86 6.79
N ASN A 56 -22.46 -1.86 7.52
CA ASN A 56 -21.95 -0.62 6.93
C ASN A 56 -20.69 -0.86 6.10
N MET A 57 -19.80 -1.74 6.55
CA MET A 57 -18.60 -2.14 5.81
C MET A 57 -18.96 -2.87 4.51
N LEU A 58 -19.93 -3.79 4.55
CA LEU A 58 -20.44 -4.48 3.36
C LEU A 58 -21.06 -3.49 2.35
N LEU A 59 -21.86 -2.53 2.82
CA LEU A 59 -22.43 -1.49 1.97
C LEU A 59 -21.34 -0.60 1.35
N ALA A 60 -20.28 -0.28 2.10
CA ALA A 60 -19.14 0.46 1.57
C ALA A 60 -18.39 -0.34 0.49
N ILE A 61 -18.14 -1.64 0.71
CA ILE A 61 -17.50 -2.52 -0.27
C ILE A 61 -18.36 -2.62 -1.55
N ILE A 62 -19.67 -2.81 -1.42
CA ILE A 62 -20.59 -2.83 -2.56
C ILE A 62 -20.55 -1.49 -3.31
N GLY A 63 -20.56 -0.37 -2.60
CA GLY A 63 -20.42 0.96 -3.20
C GLY A 63 -19.11 1.12 -3.98
N ILE A 64 -17.98 0.69 -3.42
CA ILE A 64 -16.68 0.71 -4.08
C ILE A 64 -16.69 -0.17 -5.34
N LEU A 65 -17.25 -1.38 -5.26
CA LEU A 65 -17.37 -2.27 -6.41
C LEU A 65 -18.23 -1.66 -7.52
N CYS A 66 -19.36 -1.03 -7.18
CA CYS A 66 -20.18 -0.31 -8.15
C CYS A 66 -19.41 0.84 -8.81
N VAL A 67 -18.63 1.61 -8.05
CA VAL A 67 -17.78 2.68 -8.60
C VAL A 67 -16.71 2.11 -9.53
N ILE A 68 -16.05 1.02 -9.17
CA ILE A 68 -15.07 0.34 -10.03
C ILE A 68 -15.72 -0.14 -11.33
N VAL A 69 -16.90 -0.76 -11.25
CA VAL A 69 -17.64 -1.22 -12.44
C VAL A 69 -18.02 -0.04 -13.33
N VAL A 70 -18.47 1.09 -12.76
CA VAL A 70 -18.75 2.31 -13.53
C VAL A 70 -17.49 2.89 -14.15
N ILE A 71 -16.35 2.91 -13.45
CA ILE A 71 -15.06 3.33 -13.99
C ILE A 71 -14.63 2.42 -15.14
N LEU A 72 -14.75 1.09 -14.99
CA LEU A 72 -14.40 0.13 -16.02
C LEU A 72 -15.30 0.26 -17.25
N LEU A 73 -16.61 0.43 -17.05
CA LEU A 73 -17.55 0.71 -18.13
C LEU A 73 -17.21 2.04 -18.81
N PHE A 74 -16.91 3.08 -18.04
CA PHE A 74 -16.46 4.36 -18.57
C PHE A 74 -15.15 4.23 -19.36
N MET A 75 -14.18 3.43 -18.91
CA MET A 75 -12.95 3.12 -19.66
C MET A 75 -13.22 2.28 -20.91
N LEU A 76 -14.26 1.45 -20.91
CA LEU A 76 -14.69 0.66 -22.07
C LEU A 76 -15.40 1.51 -23.13
N PHE A 77 -16.21 2.49 -22.70
CA PHE A 77 -16.96 3.38 -23.58
C PHE A 77 -16.16 4.63 -24.00
N ASN A 78 -15.28 5.14 -23.14
CA ASN A 78 -14.24 6.10 -23.55
C ASN A 78 -13.11 5.32 -24.20
N ARG A 79 -13.16 5.21 -25.53
CA ARG A 79 -12.05 4.75 -26.38
C ARG A 79 -10.86 5.71 -26.29
N ASN A 80 -10.15 5.73 -25.16
CA ASN A 80 -8.75 6.16 -24.98
C ASN A 80 -8.38 6.11 -23.47
N PRO A 81 -7.99 4.95 -22.91
CA PRO A 81 -7.26 4.95 -21.65
C PRO A 81 -5.87 5.53 -21.90
N ARG A 82 -5.72 6.85 -21.74
CA ARG A 82 -4.39 7.42 -21.56
C ARG A 82 -3.95 7.08 -20.15
N MET A 83 -3.25 5.95 -20.02
CA MET A 83 -2.30 5.81 -18.93
C MET A 83 -1.29 6.94 -19.12
N ASP A 84 -1.37 7.99 -18.30
CA ASP A 84 -0.26 8.94 -18.15
C ASP A 84 0.85 8.24 -17.37
N LEU A 85 1.40 7.17 -17.96
CA LEU A 85 2.82 6.93 -17.83
C LEU A 85 3.43 8.20 -18.43
N SER A 86 4.02 9.03 -17.56
CA SER A 86 4.76 10.23 -17.95
C SER A 86 5.45 9.96 -19.29
N GLU A 87 5.33 10.84 -20.28
CA GLU A 87 6.00 10.65 -21.58
C GLU A 87 7.48 10.26 -21.39
N LYS A 88 8.11 10.77 -20.31
CA LYS A 88 9.44 10.37 -19.85
C LYS A 88 9.50 8.90 -19.43
N SER A 89 8.59 8.41 -18.59
CA SER A 89 8.59 6.99 -18.19
C SER A 89 8.23 6.04 -19.34
N LEU A 90 7.42 6.48 -20.31
CA LEU A 90 7.16 5.71 -21.54
C LEU A 90 8.35 5.72 -22.49
N SER A 91 9.02 6.86 -22.66
CA SER A 91 10.23 6.93 -23.48
C SER A 91 11.34 6.08 -22.88
N ASP A 92 11.52 6.15 -21.56
CA ASP A 92 12.56 5.40 -20.85
C ASP A 92 12.26 3.90 -20.90
N LEU A 93 10.98 3.50 -20.72
CA LEU A 93 10.57 2.10 -20.84
C LEU A 93 10.64 1.59 -22.28
N LYS A 94 10.35 2.43 -23.28
CA LYS A 94 10.48 2.10 -24.71
C LYS A 94 11.94 1.98 -25.13
N VAL A 95 12.81 2.89 -24.69
CA VAL A 95 14.27 2.80 -24.88
C VAL A 95 14.78 1.52 -24.22
N MET A 96 14.35 1.23 -23.00
CA MET A 96 14.72 0.00 -22.28
C MET A 96 14.26 -1.27 -23.02
N MET A 97 13.00 -1.30 -23.49
CA MET A 97 12.45 -2.45 -24.22
C MET A 97 13.10 -2.65 -25.59
N LEU A 98 13.42 -1.57 -26.30
CA LEU A 98 14.11 -1.61 -27.59
C LEU A 98 15.57 -2.06 -27.48
N VAL A 99 16.24 -1.74 -26.36
CA VAL A 99 17.68 -1.98 -26.22
C VAL A 99 17.99 -3.29 -25.49
N LEU A 100 17.17 -3.69 -24.51
CA LEU A 100 17.47 -4.85 -23.69
C LEU A 100 16.97 -6.17 -24.30
N ASP A 101 15.99 -6.14 -25.21
CA ASP A 101 15.26 -7.31 -25.73
C ASP A 101 15.14 -8.45 -24.70
N PRO A 102 14.45 -8.19 -23.56
CA PRO A 102 14.45 -9.13 -22.45
C PRO A 102 13.82 -10.46 -22.86
N ASN A 103 14.52 -11.56 -22.64
CA ASN A 103 13.84 -12.85 -22.62
C ASN A 103 12.81 -12.85 -21.48
N HIS A 104 11.63 -13.42 -21.71
CA HIS A 104 10.51 -13.44 -20.75
C HIS A 104 10.88 -14.09 -19.40
N ASN A 105 12.01 -14.81 -19.36
CA ASN A 105 12.55 -15.48 -18.18
C ASN A 105 13.62 -14.68 -17.42
N GLU A 106 13.94 -13.46 -17.85
CA GLU A 106 14.96 -12.62 -17.21
C GLU A 106 14.34 -11.58 -16.27
N LYS A 107 14.81 -11.55 -15.02
CA LYS A 107 14.46 -10.49 -14.07
C LYS A 107 15.46 -9.34 -14.23
N ILE A 108 15.06 -8.28 -14.92
CA ILE A 108 15.88 -7.08 -15.10
C ILE A 108 15.74 -6.17 -13.88
N VAL A 109 16.87 -5.78 -13.31
CA VAL A 109 16.96 -4.73 -12.28
C VAL A 109 17.56 -3.50 -12.94
N VAL A 110 16.84 -2.38 -12.85
CA VAL A 110 17.28 -1.09 -13.40
C VAL A 110 17.81 -0.24 -12.27
N PHE A 111 19.02 0.27 -12.47
CA PHE A 111 19.80 0.97 -11.47
C PHE A 111 19.86 2.46 -11.82
N GLY A 112 19.17 3.28 -11.01
CA GLY A 112 19.31 4.74 -10.92
C GLY A 112 19.06 5.58 -12.19
N ASP A 113 18.46 6.76 -12.02
CA ASP A 113 18.31 7.76 -13.09
C ASP A 113 19.63 8.55 -13.29
N THR A 114 20.69 7.84 -13.70
CA THR A 114 22.06 8.40 -13.79
C THR A 114 22.22 9.25 -15.04
N HIS A 115 21.87 10.53 -14.92
CA HIS A 115 22.04 11.51 -15.99
C HIS A 115 23.40 12.18 -15.96
N PHE A 116 23.93 12.46 -17.15
CA PHE A 116 25.08 13.33 -17.35
C PHE A 116 24.66 14.76 -17.67
N GLY A 117 25.50 15.72 -17.29
CA GLY A 117 25.35 17.09 -17.79
C GLY A 117 25.60 17.17 -19.30
N PHE A 118 25.01 18.17 -19.97
CA PHE A 118 25.20 18.35 -21.42
C PHE A 118 26.70 18.44 -21.80
N GLY A 119 27.12 17.61 -22.77
CA GLY A 119 28.50 17.54 -23.23
C GLY A 119 29.50 17.01 -22.19
N LYS A 120 29.03 16.31 -21.15
CA LYS A 120 29.87 15.74 -20.10
C LYS A 120 29.62 14.25 -19.98
N SER A 121 30.66 13.52 -19.58
CA SER A 121 30.60 12.12 -19.14
C SER A 121 30.94 11.97 -17.64
N THR A 122 31.13 13.09 -16.95
CA THR A 122 31.44 13.09 -15.51
C THR A 122 30.19 12.80 -14.70
N LEU A 123 30.27 11.79 -13.83
CA LEU A 123 29.20 11.48 -12.87
C LEU A 123 29.07 12.59 -11.82
N SER A 124 27.85 13.03 -11.58
CA SER A 124 27.53 13.91 -10.45
C SER A 124 27.75 13.17 -9.11
N LYS A 125 27.79 13.91 -8.00
CA LYS A 125 27.89 13.30 -6.67
C LYS A 125 26.68 12.41 -6.35
N ASP A 126 25.50 12.83 -6.79
CA ASP A 126 24.27 12.05 -6.60
C ASP A 126 24.30 10.77 -7.43
N ALA A 127 24.78 10.85 -8.67
CA ALA A 127 24.99 9.69 -9.53
C ALA A 127 25.98 8.68 -8.92
N GLN A 128 27.10 9.15 -8.37
CA GLN A 128 28.06 8.29 -7.66
C GLN A 128 27.40 7.60 -6.45
N THR A 129 26.62 8.34 -5.67
CA THR A 129 25.92 7.80 -4.50
C THR A 129 24.87 6.74 -4.87
N LEU A 130 24.19 6.90 -6.01
CA LEU A 130 23.27 5.89 -6.54
C LEU A 130 24.05 4.65 -6.98
N LEU A 131 25.11 4.84 -7.75
CA LEU A 131 25.97 3.74 -8.23
C LEU A 131 26.57 2.93 -7.08
N ASP A 132 26.96 3.58 -5.98
CA ASP A 132 27.47 2.88 -4.78
C ASP A 132 26.44 1.89 -4.20
N LYS A 133 25.16 2.25 -4.22
CA LYS A 133 24.07 1.36 -3.78
C LYS A 133 23.89 0.19 -4.74
N ASP A 134 23.95 0.47 -6.04
CA ASP A 134 23.79 -0.54 -7.08
C ASP A 134 24.94 -1.56 -7.03
N VAL A 135 26.18 -1.08 -6.80
CA VAL A 135 27.35 -1.92 -6.56
C VAL A 135 27.17 -2.81 -5.32
N GLN A 136 26.55 -2.31 -4.25
CA GLN A 136 26.25 -3.13 -3.08
C GLN A 136 25.29 -4.28 -3.43
N VAL A 137 24.23 -4.01 -4.19
CA VAL A 137 23.29 -5.05 -4.66
C VAL A 137 24.01 -6.10 -5.51
N LEU A 138 24.91 -5.69 -6.39
CA LEU A 138 25.69 -6.62 -7.21
C LEU A 138 26.66 -7.47 -6.39
N LYS A 139 27.28 -6.91 -5.33
CA LYS A 139 28.11 -7.67 -4.39
C LYS A 139 27.31 -8.73 -3.63
N GLU A 140 26.09 -8.40 -3.26
CA GLU A 140 25.16 -9.34 -2.60
C GLU A 140 24.65 -10.43 -3.56
N ASN A 141 24.72 -10.19 -4.87
CA ASN A 141 24.23 -11.10 -5.92
C ASN A 141 25.31 -11.37 -6.99
N PRO A 142 26.43 -12.05 -6.64
CA PRO A 142 27.61 -12.16 -7.51
C PRO A 142 27.42 -12.98 -8.78
N GLN A 143 26.31 -13.72 -8.91
CA GLN A 143 25.95 -14.48 -10.11
C GLN A 143 25.14 -13.64 -11.11
N THR A 144 24.89 -12.36 -10.80
CA THR A 144 24.14 -11.45 -11.68
C THR A 144 24.99 -11.05 -12.87
N ASN A 145 24.47 -11.27 -14.08
CA ASN A 145 25.06 -10.74 -15.30
C ASN A 145 24.70 -9.27 -15.44
N VAL A 146 25.69 -8.41 -15.69
CA VAL A 146 25.51 -6.96 -15.81
C VAL A 146 25.66 -6.54 -17.27
N ARG A 147 24.68 -5.78 -17.77
CA ARG A 147 24.76 -5.09 -19.07
C ARG A 147 24.63 -3.59 -18.84
N MET A 148 25.61 -2.83 -19.30
CA MET A 148 25.62 -1.37 -19.22
C MET A 148 25.49 -0.78 -20.63
N ALA A 149 24.63 0.22 -20.79
CA ALA A 149 24.44 0.95 -22.03
C ALA A 149 24.39 2.44 -21.72
N GLY A 150 25.23 3.22 -22.41
CA GLY A 150 25.23 4.68 -22.33
C GLY A 150 24.38 5.27 -23.45
N TYR A 151 23.65 6.33 -23.16
CA TYR A 151 22.83 7.04 -24.15
C TYR A 151 23.13 8.53 -24.10
N THR A 152 23.03 9.16 -25.25
CA THR A 152 23.16 10.60 -25.44
C THR A 152 21.83 11.17 -25.92
N SER A 153 21.63 12.47 -25.73
CA SER A 153 20.45 13.16 -26.26
C SER A 153 20.53 13.28 -27.78
N ALA A 154 19.40 13.50 -28.46
CA ALA A 154 19.37 13.75 -29.91
C ALA A 154 20.09 15.04 -30.37
N LYS A 155 20.68 15.82 -29.46
CA LYS A 155 21.40 17.04 -29.77
C LYS A 155 22.87 16.74 -30.07
N GLY A 156 23.36 17.10 -31.25
CA GLY A 156 24.72 16.82 -31.71
C GLY A 156 24.71 16.03 -33.03
N SER A 157 25.88 15.78 -33.61
CA SER A 157 26.00 14.83 -34.73
C SER A 157 26.05 13.41 -34.20
N GLU A 158 25.77 12.43 -35.04
CA GLU A 158 25.85 11.02 -34.66
C GLU A 158 27.27 10.65 -34.23
N GLU A 159 28.30 11.17 -34.90
CA GLU A 159 29.71 10.93 -34.59
C GLU A 159 30.13 11.51 -33.23
N VAL A 160 29.44 12.53 -32.74
CA VAL A 160 29.69 13.12 -31.41
C VAL A 160 28.94 12.35 -30.31
N ASN A 161 27.87 11.65 -30.68
CA ASN A 161 26.93 11.01 -29.75
C ASN A 161 27.14 9.49 -29.59
N GLN A 162 28.03 8.90 -30.39
CA GLN A 162 28.50 7.50 -30.34
C GLN A 162 29.89 7.41 -29.71
#